data_AF-A0A8E2BDZ0-F1
#
_entry.id   AF-A0A8E2BDZ0-F1
#
_cell.length_a   1.000
_cell.length_b   1.000
_cell.length_c   1.000
_cell.angle_alpha   90.00
_cell.angle_beta   90.00
_cell.angle_gamma   90.00
#
_symmetry.space_group_name_H-M   'P 1'
#
loop_
_entity.id
_entity.type
_entity.pdbx_description
1 polymer ?
#
loop_
_entity_poly.entity_id
_entity_poly.type
_entity_poly.pdbx_seq_one_letter_code
_entity_poly.pdbx_strand_id
1 'polypeptide(L)'
;MLEFLRPIPPLAYLPLIIIIWFGIGEEAKVLVIAIAMVAPIALSTASGVRGVQQDRLSAARSLGASRRQVIRFVVLPSALPSILTGLRIALGAGWTTLVAAELVAATSGLGFMIQSAAQFLVTDVVVMGILVIAAVAFVLEFGLRRLERRLVPWAGRD
;
A
#
# COMPACT_ATOMS: atom_id res chain seq x y z
N MET A 1 3.27 -2.19 19.74
CA MET A 1 3.00 -3.33 18.86
C MET A 1 3.27 -3.00 17.38
N LEU A 2 2.75 -1.90 16.82
CA LEU A 2 3.02 -1.49 15.43
C LEU A 2 4.47 -1.04 15.14
N GLU A 3 5.24 -0.62 16.15
CA GLU A 3 6.66 -0.25 15.99
C GLU A 3 7.59 -1.45 15.78
N PHE A 4 7.16 -2.66 16.14
CA PHE A 4 7.98 -3.87 16.02
C PHE A 4 8.00 -4.44 14.59
N LEU A 5 7.01 -4.10 13.76
CA LEU A 5 7.02 -4.41 12.32
C LEU A 5 7.80 -3.39 11.48
N ARG A 6 8.25 -2.27 12.08
CA ARG A 6 8.90 -1.16 11.37
C ARG A 6 10.29 -1.47 10.79
N PRO A 7 11.16 -2.30 11.43
CA PRO A 7 12.56 -2.39 10.98
C PRO A 7 12.87 -3.55 10.05
N ILE A 8 11.96 -4.51 9.84
CA ILE A 8 12.26 -5.67 8.97
C ILE A 8 11.72 -5.36 7.57
N PRO A 9 12.58 -5.16 6.56
CA PRO A 9 12.14 -4.99 5.19
C PRO A 9 11.22 -6.16 4.82
N PRO A 10 10.04 -5.94 4.22
CA PRO A 10 9.18 -7.02 3.75
C PRO A 10 9.94 -8.04 2.88
N LEU A 11 10.94 -7.53 2.14
CA LEU A 11 11.91 -8.27 1.35
C LEU A 11 12.73 -9.31 2.16
N ALA A 12 13.04 -9.05 3.42
CA ALA A 12 13.77 -9.97 4.29
C ALA A 12 12.96 -11.22 4.64
N TYR A 13 11.63 -11.19 4.47
CA TYR A 13 10.78 -12.37 4.63
C TYR A 13 10.72 -13.24 3.37
N LEU A 14 11.16 -12.74 2.20
CA LEU A 14 11.11 -13.52 0.96
C LEU A 14 11.84 -14.86 1.08
N PRO A 15 13.11 -14.93 1.56
CA PRO A 15 13.80 -16.22 1.65
C PRO A 15 13.11 -17.18 2.63
N LEU A 16 12.61 -16.67 3.76
CA LEU A 16 11.96 -17.48 4.79
C LEU A 16 10.60 -18.04 4.33
N ILE A 17 9.80 -17.24 3.63
CA ILE A 17 8.45 -17.62 3.16
C ILE A 17 8.55 -18.49 1.89
N ILE A 18 9.44 -18.14 0.95
CA ILE A 18 9.56 -18.82 -0.35
C ILE A 18 10.22 -20.19 -0.20
N ILE A 19 11.25 -20.32 0.65
CA ILE A 19 12.06 -21.56 0.70
C ILE A 19 11.45 -22.62 1.63
N ILE A 20 10.77 -22.22 2.71
CA ILE A 20 10.43 -23.16 3.79
C ILE A 20 8.95 -23.59 3.79
N TRP A 21 8.00 -22.80 3.28
CA TRP A 21 6.56 -23.07 3.49
C TRP A 21 5.73 -23.27 2.21
N PHE A 22 5.94 -22.47 1.15
CA PHE A 22 4.98 -22.42 0.02
C PHE A 22 5.56 -22.76 -1.36
N GLY A 23 6.87 -22.90 -1.50
CA GLY A 23 7.52 -23.05 -2.82
C GLY A 23 7.44 -21.77 -3.67
N ILE A 24 8.02 -21.81 -4.87
CA ILE A 24 8.00 -20.70 -5.83
C ILE A 24 6.59 -20.62 -6.44
N GLY A 25 5.68 -19.92 -5.77
CA GLY A 25 4.29 -19.74 -6.20
C GLY A 25 3.83 -18.28 -6.14
N GLU A 26 2.77 -17.96 -6.89
CA GLU A 26 2.18 -16.62 -6.90
C GLU A 26 1.64 -16.20 -5.52
N GLU A 27 1.18 -17.16 -4.71
CA GLU A 27 0.60 -16.88 -3.39
C GLU A 27 1.60 -16.30 -2.39
N ALA A 28 2.87 -16.73 -2.45
CA ALA A 28 3.93 -16.19 -1.59
C ALA A 28 4.19 -14.71 -1.89
N LYS A 29 4.14 -14.30 -3.18
CA LYS A 29 4.28 -12.91 -3.59
C LYS A 29 3.14 -12.07 -3.00
N VAL A 30 1.90 -12.56 -3.11
CA VAL A 30 0.71 -11.87 -2.60
C VAL A 30 0.80 -11.66 -1.09
N LEU A 31 1.25 -12.66 -0.33
CA LEU A 31 1.37 -12.55 1.13
C LEU A 31 2.40 -11.48 1.55
N VAL A 32 3.57 -11.46 0.90
CA VAL A 32 4.63 -10.48 1.21
C VAL A 32 4.17 -9.06 0.89
N ILE A 33 3.48 -8.87 -0.24
CA ILE A 33 2.88 -7.59 -0.60
C ILE A 33 1.82 -7.18 0.42
N ALA A 34 0.94 -8.11 0.84
CA ALA A 34 -0.08 -7.84 1.85
C ALA A 34 0.55 -7.35 3.16
N ILE A 35 1.60 -8.01 3.65
CA ILE A 35 2.34 -7.61 4.85
C ILE A 35 2.95 -6.21 4.68
N ALA A 36 3.56 -5.93 3.52
CA ALA A 36 4.13 -4.61 3.21
C ALA A 36 3.07 -3.50 3.23
N MET A 37 1.83 -3.79 2.81
CA MET A 37 0.74 -2.83 2.73
C MET A 37 0.03 -2.59 4.08
N VAL A 38 0.00 -3.57 4.98
CA VAL A 38 -0.72 -3.46 6.26
C VAL A 38 -0.18 -2.33 7.14
N ALA A 39 1.14 -2.18 7.26
CA ALA A 39 1.75 -1.17 8.12
C ALA A 39 1.37 0.28 7.72
N PRO A 40 1.54 0.73 6.47
CA PRO A 40 1.14 2.08 6.05
C PRO A 40 -0.38 2.29 6.15
N ILE A 41 -1.22 1.30 5.80
CA ILE A 41 -2.67 1.42 5.96
C ILE A 41 -3.05 1.61 7.42
N ALA A 42 -2.54 0.75 8.31
CA ALA A 42 -2.83 0.81 9.73
C ALA A 42 -2.37 2.13 10.37
N LEU A 43 -1.17 2.60 10.01
CA LEU A 43 -0.62 3.83 10.54
C LEU A 43 -1.43 5.05 10.09
N SER A 44 -1.71 5.17 8.79
CA SER A 44 -2.50 6.29 8.27
C SER A 44 -3.94 6.26 8.74
N THR A 45 -4.52 5.07 8.95
CA THR A 45 -5.84 4.93 9.57
C THR A 45 -5.81 5.39 11.02
N ALA A 46 -4.81 4.97 11.80
CA ALA A 46 -4.66 5.40 13.19
C ALA A 46 -4.43 6.91 13.32
N SER A 47 -3.61 7.49 12.43
CA SER A 47 -3.40 8.93 12.34
C SER A 47 -4.68 9.67 11.96
N GLY A 48 -5.48 9.13 11.04
CA GLY A 48 -6.77 9.70 10.64
C GLY A 48 -7.80 9.72 11.77
N VAL A 49 -7.86 8.65 12.55
CA VAL A 49 -8.77 8.54 13.71
C VAL A 49 -8.31 9.46 14.85
N ARG A 50 -7.01 9.58 15.10
CA ARG A 50 -6.45 10.48 16.12
C ARG A 50 -6.52 11.96 15.71
N GLY A 51 -6.49 12.25 14.41
CA GLY A 51 -6.59 13.60 13.85
C GLY A 51 -8.00 14.18 13.89
N VAL A 52 -9.02 13.40 14.29
CA VAL A 52 -10.38 13.92 14.50
C VAL A 52 -10.36 14.92 15.66
N GLN A 53 -10.61 16.20 15.37
CA GLN A 53 -10.65 17.26 16.36
C GLN A 53 -11.62 16.91 17.51
N GLN A 54 -11.16 17.10 18.73
CA GLN A 54 -11.96 16.85 19.94
C GLN A 54 -13.25 17.68 19.94
N ASP A 55 -13.25 18.85 19.31
CA ASP A 55 -14.43 19.71 19.17
C ASP A 55 -15.55 19.03 18.37
N ARG A 56 -15.23 18.32 17.28
CA ARG A 56 -16.22 17.55 16.49
C ARG A 56 -16.79 16.38 17.30
N LEU A 57 -15.96 15.75 18.13
CA LEU A 57 -16.36 14.68 19.05
C LEU A 57 -17.26 15.20 20.18
N SER A 58 -16.92 16.34 20.78
CA SER A 58 -17.68 16.99 21.84
C SER A 58 -19.02 17.51 21.33
N ALA A 59 -19.05 18.17 20.16
CA ALA A 59 -20.28 18.64 19.53
C ALA A 59 -21.26 17.50 19.24
N ALA A 60 -20.77 16.37 18.71
CA ALA A 60 -21.62 15.20 18.45
C ALA A 60 -22.19 14.59 19.74
N ARG A 61 -21.42 14.57 20.83
CA ARG A 61 -21.91 14.11 22.14
C ARG A 61 -22.93 15.06 22.74
N SER A 62 -22.73 16.37 22.60
CA SER A 62 -23.71 17.39 23.03
C SER A 62 -25.03 17.30 22.28
N LEU A 63 -25.02 16.84 21.03
CA LEU A 63 -26.21 16.55 20.22
C LEU A 63 -26.88 15.20 20.57
N GLY A 64 -26.41 14.48 21.58
CA GLY A 64 -26.99 13.21 22.03
C GLY A 64 -26.58 11.99 21.18
N ALA A 65 -25.54 12.08 20.35
CA ALA A 65 -25.13 10.96 19.50
C ALA A 65 -24.55 9.79 20.34
N SER A 66 -25.07 8.58 20.09
CA SER A 66 -24.54 7.36 20.67
C SER A 66 -23.13 7.04 20.15
N ARG A 67 -22.34 6.23 20.88
CA ARG A 67 -20.98 5.83 20.48
C ARG A 67 -20.89 5.28 19.04
N ARG A 68 -21.91 4.53 18.58
CA ARG A 68 -21.96 4.00 17.21
C ARG A 68 -22.23 5.09 16.16
N GLN A 69 -23.06 6.08 16.48
CA GLN A 69 -23.33 7.21 15.59
C GLN A 69 -22.10 8.12 15.46
N VAL A 70 -21.37 8.36 16.55
CA VAL A 70 -20.12 9.13 16.52
C VAL A 70 -19.09 8.46 15.61
N ILE A 71 -18.92 7.14 15.72
CA ILE A 71 -17.97 6.41 14.87
C ILE A 71 -18.38 6.50 13.39
N ARG A 72 -19.65 6.24 13.06
CA ARG A 72 -20.11 6.16 11.67
C ARG A 72 -20.24 7.52 10.98
N PHE A 73 -20.68 8.55 11.69
CA PHE A 73 -21.02 9.86 11.11
C PHE A 73 -19.97 10.95 11.35
N VAL A 74 -19.05 10.77 12.30
CA VAL A 74 -18.02 11.78 12.61
C VAL A 74 -16.63 11.24 12.34
N VAL A 75 -16.29 10.08 12.91
CA VAL A 75 -14.94 9.52 12.81
C VAL A 75 -14.66 8.96 11.43
N LEU A 76 -15.56 8.12 10.88
CA LEU A 76 -15.38 7.48 9.58
C LEU A 76 -15.20 8.49 8.42
N PRO A 77 -16.07 9.51 8.24
CA PRO A 77 -15.89 10.50 7.18
C PRO A 77 -14.68 11.43 7.39
N SER A 78 -14.30 11.70 8.65
CA SER A 78 -13.11 12.51 8.95
C SER A 78 -11.81 11.72 8.76
N ALA A 79 -11.82 10.42 8.99
CA ALA A 79 -10.65 9.54 8.83
C ALA A 79 -10.51 9.03 7.37
N LEU A 80 -11.58 9.04 6.57
CA LEU A 80 -11.59 8.60 5.17
C LEU A 80 -10.44 9.19 4.33
N PRO A 81 -10.18 10.51 4.34
CA PRO A 81 -9.04 11.11 3.63
C PRO A 81 -7.71 10.44 4.02
N SER A 82 -7.47 10.30 5.33
CA SER A 82 -6.23 9.72 5.85
C SER A 82 -6.10 8.23 5.51
N ILE A 83 -7.21 7.48 5.51
CA ILE A 83 -7.24 6.07 5.09
C ILE A 83 -6.85 5.95 3.62
N LEU A 84 -7.36 6.82 2.75
CA LEU A 84 -7.01 6.83 1.32
C LEU A 84 -5.55 7.23 1.09
N THR A 85 -5.03 8.21 1.82
CA THR A 85 -3.60 8.54 1.81
C THR A 85 -2.76 7.33 2.22
N GLY A 86 -3.19 6.61 3.26
CA GLY A 86 -2.57 5.36 3.69
C GLY A 86 -2.55 4.28 2.63
N LEU A 87 -3.69 4.09 1.96
CA LEU A 87 -3.82 3.14 0.86
C LEU A 87 -2.89 3.50 -0.30
N ARG A 88 -2.71 4.79 -0.60
CA ARG A 88 -1.76 5.25 -1.63
C ARG A 88 -0.32 4.94 -1.27
N ILE A 89 0.09 5.25 -0.05
CA ILE A 89 1.44 4.93 0.45
C ILE A 89 1.66 3.40 0.41
N ALA A 90 0.65 2.64 0.84
CA ALA A 90 0.68 1.19 0.83
C ALA A 90 0.82 0.62 -0.58
N LEU A 91 0.08 1.14 -1.56
CA LEU A 91 0.20 0.70 -2.95
C LEU A 91 1.58 0.98 -3.53
N GLY A 92 2.19 2.13 -3.20
CA GLY A 92 3.58 2.41 -3.56
C GLY A 92 4.57 1.41 -2.96
N ALA A 93 4.45 1.15 -1.65
CA ALA A 93 5.29 0.17 -0.95
C ALA A 93 5.07 -1.27 -1.44
N GLY A 94 3.82 -1.64 -1.73
CA GLY A 94 3.46 -2.94 -2.28
C GLY A 94 4.01 -3.12 -3.69
N TRP A 95 3.98 -2.07 -4.52
CA TRP A 95 4.52 -2.08 -5.88
C TRP A 95 6.04 -2.31 -5.88
N THR A 96 6.80 -1.55 -5.09
CA THR A 96 8.25 -1.73 -5.00
C THR A 96 8.62 -3.11 -4.45
N THR A 97 7.84 -3.61 -3.49
CA THR A 97 8.01 -4.95 -2.94
C THR A 97 7.71 -6.03 -3.97
N LEU A 98 6.66 -5.88 -4.79
CA LEU A 98 6.32 -6.81 -5.88
C LEU A 98 7.46 -6.90 -6.88
N VAL A 99 7.92 -5.76 -7.40
CA VAL A 99 8.99 -5.71 -8.41
C VAL A 99 10.27 -6.34 -7.86
N ALA A 100 10.66 -5.99 -6.63
CA ALA A 100 11.84 -6.57 -5.99
C ALA A 100 11.68 -8.09 -5.73
N ALA A 101 10.49 -8.56 -5.37
CA ALA A 101 10.22 -9.99 -5.25
C ALA A 101 10.32 -10.73 -6.59
N GLU A 102 9.83 -10.13 -7.68
CA GLU A 102 9.96 -10.69 -9.02
C GLU A 102 11.40 -10.76 -9.51
N LEU A 103 12.21 -9.77 -9.16
CA LEU A 103 13.63 -9.72 -9.53
C LEU A 103 14.50 -10.76 -8.81
N VAL A 104 14.07 -11.27 -7.65
CA VAL A 104 14.89 -12.16 -6.83
C VAL A 104 14.46 -13.62 -6.95
N ALA A 105 13.16 -13.89 -6.99
CA ALA A 105 12.64 -15.24 -6.74
C ALA A 105 11.52 -15.69 -7.68
N ALA A 106 11.17 -14.91 -8.70
CA ALA A 106 10.15 -15.33 -9.66
C ALA A 106 10.74 -16.12 -10.81
N THR A 107 10.04 -17.18 -11.22
CA THR A 107 10.29 -17.95 -12.45
C THR A 107 9.49 -17.43 -13.66
N SER A 108 8.57 -16.49 -13.42
CA SER A 108 7.74 -15.80 -14.41
C SER A 108 7.40 -14.38 -13.93
N GLY A 109 7.35 -13.42 -14.85
CA GLY A 109 7.00 -12.02 -14.56
C GLY A 109 7.87 -11.00 -15.30
N LEU A 110 7.50 -9.73 -15.20
CA LEU A 110 8.26 -8.63 -15.81
C LEU A 110 9.63 -8.48 -15.13
N GLY A 111 9.70 -8.64 -13.81
CA GLY A 111 10.99 -8.65 -13.09
C GLY A 111 11.91 -9.79 -13.54
N PHE A 112 11.37 -10.99 -13.76
CA PHE A 112 12.16 -12.12 -14.27
C PHE A 112 12.69 -11.87 -15.69
N MET A 113 11.86 -11.31 -16.58
CA MET A 113 12.27 -10.95 -17.95
C MET A 113 13.43 -9.94 -17.95
N ILE A 114 13.36 -8.92 -17.08
CA ILE A 114 14.43 -7.94 -16.91
C ILE A 114 15.70 -8.60 -16.35
N GLN A 115 15.57 -9.46 -15.34
CA GLN A 115 16.71 -10.18 -14.76
C GLN A 115 17.41 -11.05 -15.81
N SER A 116 16.64 -11.81 -16.59
CA SER A 116 17.16 -12.65 -17.66
C SER A 116 17.85 -11.81 -18.74
N ALA A 117 17.21 -10.74 -19.22
CA ALA A 117 17.81 -9.83 -20.19
C ALA A 117 19.11 -9.16 -19.68
N ALA A 118 19.16 -8.83 -18.39
CA ALA A 118 20.34 -8.27 -17.75
C ALA A 118 21.50 -9.27 -17.68
N GLN A 119 21.21 -10.56 -17.45
CA GLN A 119 22.24 -11.63 -17.48
C GLN A 119 22.86 -11.79 -18.87
N PHE A 120 22.07 -11.61 -19.93
CA PHE A 120 22.55 -11.65 -21.32
C PHE A 120 23.04 -10.30 -21.85
N LEU A 121 23.15 -9.27 -20.98
CA LEU A 121 23.55 -7.90 -21.35
C LEU A 121 22.71 -7.29 -22.49
N VAL A 122 21.47 -7.75 -22.67
CA VAL A 122 20.54 -7.22 -23.68
C VAL A 122 19.88 -5.96 -23.10
N THR A 123 20.62 -4.84 -23.15
CA THR A 123 20.18 -3.56 -22.58
C THR A 123 18.88 -3.03 -23.16
N ASP A 124 18.58 -3.33 -24.43
CA ASP A 124 17.34 -2.89 -25.08
C ASP A 124 16.10 -3.46 -24.38
N VAL A 125 16.14 -4.75 -24.01
CA VAL A 125 15.03 -5.43 -23.32
C VAL A 125 14.95 -5.00 -21.85
N VAL A 126 16.10 -4.77 -21.20
CA VAL A 126 16.15 -4.26 -19.82
C VAL A 126 15.50 -2.88 -19.73
N VAL A 127 15.89 -1.94 -20.61
CA VAL A 127 15.33 -0.58 -20.63
C VAL A 127 13.85 -0.62 -20.93
N MET A 128 13.41 -1.43 -21.91
CA MET A 128 12.00 -1.54 -22.23
C MET A 128 11.18 -2.15 -21.09
N GLY A 129 11.72 -3.16 -20.40
CA GLY A 129 11.08 -3.73 -19.22
C GLY A 129 10.90 -2.72 -18.09
N ILE A 130 11.93 -1.90 -17.81
CA ILE A 130 11.85 -0.81 -16.82
C ILE A 130 10.77 0.22 -17.22
N LEU A 131 10.70 0.59 -18.51
CA LEU A 131 9.66 1.49 -19.01
C LEU A 131 8.25 0.93 -18.83
N VAL A 132 8.04 -0.36 -19.09
CA VAL A 132 6.74 -1.02 -18.88
C VAL A 132 6.35 -1.03 -17.41
N ILE A 133 7.28 -1.39 -16.50
CA ILE A 133 7.03 -1.35 -15.05
C ILE A 133 6.68 0.08 -14.62
N ALA A 134 7.44 1.08 -15.07
CA ALA A 134 7.17 2.48 -14.76
C ALA A 134 5.80 2.94 -15.28
N ALA A 135 5.42 2.52 -16.49
CA ALA A 135 4.12 2.85 -17.08
C ALA A 135 2.96 2.24 -16.27
N VAL A 136 3.06 0.96 -15.88
CA VAL A 136 2.03 0.31 -15.06
C VAL A 136 1.92 0.98 -13.69
N ALA A 137 3.05 1.27 -13.05
CA ALA A 137 3.08 1.99 -11.78
C ALA A 137 2.39 3.36 -11.90
N PHE A 138 2.68 4.09 -12.98
CA PHE A 138 2.11 5.41 -13.23
C PHE A 138 0.59 5.34 -13.45
N VAL A 139 0.11 4.35 -14.21
CA VAL A 139 -1.32 4.13 -14.45
C VAL A 139 -2.04 3.79 -13.14
N LEU A 140 -1.47 2.90 -12.33
CA LEU A 140 -2.02 2.55 -11.01
C LEU A 140 -2.09 3.77 -10.09
N GLU A 141 -1.02 4.55 -10.01
CA GLU A 141 -1.00 5.74 -9.15
C GLU A 141 -1.93 6.85 -9.67
N PHE A 142 -2.05 7.01 -10.99
CA PHE A 142 -3.00 7.94 -11.60
C PHE A 142 -4.46 7.54 -11.34
N GLY A 143 -4.79 6.25 -11.52
CA GLY A 143 -6.13 5.72 -11.24
C GLY A 143 -6.51 5.91 -9.78
N LEU A 144 -5.58 5.64 -8.86
CA LEU A 144 -5.82 5.82 -7.43
C LEU A 144 -6.00 7.30 -7.06
N ARG A 145 -5.17 8.21 -7.58
CA ARG A 145 -5.34 9.65 -7.41
C ARG A 145 -6.70 10.13 -7.91
N ARG A 146 -7.18 9.58 -9.03
CA ARG A 146 -8.50 9.91 -9.58
C ARG A 146 -9.63 9.43 -8.66
N LEU A 147 -9.47 8.24 -8.08
CA LEU A 147 -10.42 7.65 -7.13
C LEU A 147 -10.45 8.44 -5.81
N GLU A 148 -9.29 8.84 -5.29
CA GLU A 148 -9.15 9.69 -4.11
C GLU A 148 -9.91 11.01 -4.26
N ARG A 149 -9.69 11.70 -5.40
CA ARG A 149 -10.40 12.95 -5.71
C ARG A 149 -11.91 12.79 -5.85
N ARG A 150 -12.42 11.60 -6.22
CA ARG A 150 -13.86 11.35 -6.33
C ARG A 150 -14.48 10.97 -4.98
N LEU A 151 -13.79 10.20 -4.16
CA LEU A 151 -14.30 9.72 -2.87
C LEU A 151 -14.19 10.76 -1.77
N VAL A 152 -13.23 11.68 -1.87
CA VAL A 152 -12.96 12.69 -0.83
C VAL A 152 -12.82 14.08 -1.47
N PRO A 153 -13.91 14.67 -1.99
CA PRO A 153 -13.90 16.04 -2.51
C PRO A 153 -13.69 17.10 -1.41
N TRP A 154 -13.86 16.75 -0.13
CA TRP A 154 -13.78 17.70 1.00
C TRP A 154 -12.38 17.84 1.62
N ALA A 155 -11.39 16.99 1.28
CA ALA A 155 -10.03 17.09 1.81
C ALA A 155 -9.19 18.23 1.22
N GLY A 156 -9.77 19.05 0.32
CA GLY A 156 -9.16 20.25 -0.24
C GLY A 156 -9.74 21.56 0.32
N ARG A 157 -10.54 21.51 1.40
CA ARG A 157 -11.10 22.69 2.07
C ARG A 157 -10.78 22.62 3.56
N ASP A 158 -9.53 22.89 3.90
CA ASP A 158 -9.16 23.48 5.19
C ASP A 158 -8.36 24.75 4.89
#